data_AF-A0A948KNV0-F1
#
_entry.id   AF-A0A948KNV0-F1
#
_cell.length_a   1.000
_cell.length_b   1.000
_cell.length_c   1.000
_cell.angle_alpha   90.00
_cell.angle_beta   90.00
_cell.angle_gamma   90.00
#
_symmetry.space_group_name_H-M   'P 1'
#
loop_
_entity.id
_entity.type
_entity.pdbx_description
1 polymer ?
#
loop_
_entity_poly.entity_id
_entity_poly.type
_entity_poly.pdbx_seq_one_letter_code
_entity_poly.pdbx_strand_id
1 'polypeptide(L)' 'MSDFQFTKTTRRIIGCAMKVHNELGNGFQEIIYQRALAREMVTEDLEFVRELPMT' A
#
# COMPACT_ATOMS: atom_id res chain seq x y z
N MET A 1 -15.82 -15.57 -15.95
CA MET A 1 -15.12 -14.31 -15.64
C MET A 1 -13.71 -14.68 -15.23
N SER A 2 -12.70 -14.22 -15.97
CA SER A 2 -11.30 -14.62 -15.79
C SER A 2 -10.79 -14.23 -14.40
N ASP A 3 -10.58 -15.21 -13.53
CA ASP A 3 -9.84 -15.04 -12.27
C ASP A 3 -8.38 -14.75 -12.61
N PHE A 4 -8.03 -13.47 -12.72
CA PHE A 4 -6.62 -13.08 -12.81
C PHE A 4 -5.97 -13.41 -11.46
N GLN A 5 -4.94 -14.26 -11.48
CA GLN A 5 -4.27 -14.78 -10.28
C GLN A 5 -3.82 -13.68 -9.29
N PHE A 6 -3.62 -12.45 -9.77
CA PHE A 6 -3.17 -11.32 -8.96
C PHE A 6 -4.30 -10.42 -8.43
N THR A 7 -5.56 -10.60 -8.85
CA THR A 7 -6.65 -9.65 -8.54
C THR A 7 -6.83 -9.43 -7.04
N LYS A 8 -6.69 -10.47 -6.21
CA LYS A 8 -6.86 -10.35 -4.76
C LYS A 8 -5.74 -9.52 -4.12
N THR A 9 -4.48 -9.85 -4.42
CA THR A 9 -3.32 -9.13 -3.86
C THR A 9 -3.25 -7.70 -4.37
N THR A 10 -3.45 -7.48 -5.68
CA THR A 10 -3.51 -6.14 -6.27
C THR A 10 -4.60 -5.29 -5.62
N ARG A 11 -5.80 -5.84 -5.42
CA ARG A 11 -6.89 -5.11 -4.76
C ARG A 11 -6.55 -4.75 -3.30
N ARG A 12 -5.88 -5.64 -2.56
CA ARG A 12 -5.44 -5.36 -1.18
C ARG A 12 -4.41 -4.24 -1.13
N ILE A 13 -3.40 -4.28 -2.00
CA ILE A 13 -2.36 -3.24 -2.10
C ILE A 13 -2.98 -1.87 -2.43
N ILE A 14 -3.85 -1.83 -3.45
CA ILE A 14 -4.55 -0.58 -3.82
C ILE A 14 -5.44 -0.12 -2.67
N GLY A 15 -6.15 -1.03 -2.01
CA GLY A 15 -6.97 -0.72 -0.84
C GLY A 15 -6.19 -0.06 0.29
N CYS A 16 -5.00 -0.57 0.62
CA CYS A 16 -4.10 0.06 1.60
C CYS A 16 -3.76 1.50 1.20
N ALA A 17 -3.35 1.71 -0.05
CA ALA A 17 -2.98 3.03 -0.54
C ALA A 17 -4.16 4.03 -0.50
N MET A 18 -5.37 3.57 -0.84
CA MET A 18 -6.58 4.38 -0.79
C MET A 18 -6.96 4.76 0.64
N LYS A 19 -6.86 3.83 1.60
CA LYS A 19 -7.09 4.11 3.03
C LYS A 19 -6.14 5.20 3.53
N VAL A 20 -4.84 5.07 3.24
CA VAL A 20 -3.83 6.07 3.61
C VAL A 20 -4.14 7.43 2.99
N HIS A 21 -4.47 7.47 1.70
CA HIS A 21 -4.76 8.73 1.02
C HIS A 21 -6.03 9.41 1.56
N ASN A 22 -7.07 8.63 1.87
CA ASN A 22 -8.32 9.15 2.44
C ASN A 22 -8.11 9.73 3.84
N GLU A 23 -7.26 9.10 4.66
CA GLU A 23 -6.98 9.56 6.03
C GLU A 23 -6.03 10.76 6.07
N LEU A 24 -4.94 10.72 5.29
CA LEU A 24 -3.92 11.78 5.32
C LEU A 24 -4.28 12.97 4.43
N GLY A 25 -4.90 12.75 3.27
CA GLY A 25 -5.05 13.79 2.26
C GLY A 25 -3.70 14.30 1.73
N ASN A 26 -3.72 15.34 0.91
CA ASN A 26 -2.51 15.87 0.27
C ASN A 26 -1.64 16.72 1.22
N GLY A 27 -0.39 16.98 0.82
CA GLY A 27 0.49 17.97 1.49
C GLY A 27 1.46 17.42 2.53
N PHE A 28 1.38 16.14 2.90
CA PHE A 28 2.37 15.50 3.78
C PHE A 28 3.64 15.10 3.03
N GLN A 29 4.76 15.05 3.77
CA GLN A 29 6.03 14.52 3.24
C GLN A 29 5.89 13.04 2.88
N GLU A 30 6.59 12.61 1.83
CA GLU A 30 6.56 11.22 1.34
C GLU A 30 6.83 10.20 2.45
N ILE A 31 7.75 10.49 3.38
CA ILE A 31 8.08 9.61 4.50
C ILE A 31 6.87 9.29 5.39
N ILE A 32 5.92 10.21 5.50
CA ILE A 32 4.69 10.03 6.28
C ILE A 32 3.77 9.04 5.54
N TYR A 33 3.62 9.22 4.23
CA TYR A 33 2.88 8.31 3.36
C TYR A 33 3.46 6.89 3.40
N GLN A 34 4.80 6.74 3.28
CA GLN A 34 5.46 5.44 3.35
C GLN A 34 5.21 4.74 4.69
N ARG A 35 5.28 5.47 5.81
CA ARG A 35 5.04 4.91 7.16
C ARG A 35 3.58 4.50 7.35
N ALA A 36 2.63 5.31 6.89
CA ALA A 36 1.22 4.98 6.96
C ALA A 36 0.89 3.76 6.09
N LEU A 37 1.44 3.70 4.87
CA LEU A 37 1.24 2.57 3.97
C LEU A 37 1.83 1.27 4.53
N ALA A 38 3.01 1.33 5.14
CA ALA A 38 3.61 0.19 5.81
C ALA A 38 2.71 -0.36 6.94
N ARG A 39 2.06 0.52 7.72
CA ARG A 39 1.11 0.09 8.77
C ARG A 39 -0.12 -0.58 8.20
N GLU A 40 -0.69 -0.05 7.12
CA GLU A 40 -1.84 -0.68 6.45
C GLU A 40 -1.47 -2.04 5.85
N MET A 41 -0.30 -2.16 5.23
CA MET A 41 0.17 -3.44 4.67
C MET A 41 0.42 -4.50 5.75
N VAL A 42 0.95 -4.12 6.93
CA VAL A 42 1.06 -5.03 8.08
C VAL A 42 -0.32 -5.47 8.57
N THR A 43 -1.28 -4.54 8.66
CA THR A 43 -2.64 -4.82 9.13
C THR A 43 -3.38 -5.76 8.18
N GLU A 44 -3.12 -5.61 6.89
CA GLU A 44 -3.66 -6.50 5.88
C GLU A 44 -2.90 -7.83 5.79
N ASP A 45 -1.80 -8.06 6.49
CA ASP A 45 -0.95 -9.27 6.34
C ASP A 45 -0.39 -9.42 4.91
N LEU A 46 0.27 -8.35 4.44
CA LEU A 46 1.03 -8.31 3.18
C LEU A 46 2.52 -8.25 3.47
N GLU A 47 3.29 -9.06 2.76
CA GLU A 47 4.76 -8.96 2.77
C GLU A 47 5.21 -7.80 1.88
N PHE A 48 6.10 -6.96 2.39
CA PHE A 48 6.65 -5.82 1.65
C PHE A 48 8.05 -5.45 2.15
N VAL A 49 8.78 -4.71 1.31
CA VAL A 49 10.05 -4.06 1.65
C VAL A 49 9.89 -2.57 1.39
N ARG A 50 10.41 -1.74 2.29
CA ARG A 50 10.42 -0.28 2.13
C ARG A 50 11.67 0.13 1.37
N GLU A 51 11.52 1.11 0.47
CA GLU A 51 12.65 1.75 -0.24
C GLU A 51 13.57 0.74 -0.94
N LEU A 52 12.98 -0.22 -1.68
CA LEU A 52 13.75 -1.19 -2.45
C LEU A 52 14.56 -0.45 -3.53
N PRO A 53 15.91 -0.48 -3.48
CA PRO A 53 16.72 0.18 -4.49
C PRO A 53 16.51 -0.47 -5.85
N MET A 54 16.41 0.35 -6.90
CA MET A 54 16.35 -0.10 -8.30
C MET A 54 17.77 -0.35 -8.81
N THR A 55 18.42 -1.40 -8.32
CA THR A 55 19.71 -1.91 -8.83
C THR A 55 19.54 -2.88 -9.98
#